data_AF-A0A942USP9-F1
#
_entry.id   AF-A0A942USP9-F1
#
_cell.length_a   1.000
_cell.length_b   1.000
_cell.length_c   1.000
_cell.angle_alpha   90.00
_cell.angle_beta   90.00
_cell.angle_gamma   90.00
#
_symmetry.space_group_name_H-M   'P 1'
#
loop_
_entity.id
_entity.type
_entity.pdbx_description
1 polymer ?
#
loop_
_entity_poly.entity_id
_entity_poly.type
_entity_poly.pdbx_seq_one_letter_code
_entity_poly.pdbx_strand_id
1 'polypeptide(L)'
;IKRFFVMAGCDGRMKSRDYYTEFADKLPKDTVILTAGCAKYRYNKLELGDIGGIPRVLDAGQCNDSYSLAVIALKLKEVFEMNDINDLPISYNIAWYEQKAVIVLLALLSLGVKNIHLGPTLPAFLSPNVAKVLVENFGIGGVGEVESDIEMFMNGEKELA
;
A
#
# COMPACT_ATOMS: atom_id res chain seq x y z
N ILE A 1 16.58 -2.22 -5.77
CA ILE A 1 15.14 -2.02 -5.51
C ILE A 1 14.91 -0.54 -5.31
N LYS A 2 14.18 0.13 -6.20
CA LYS A 2 13.95 1.58 -6.18
C LYS A 2 12.87 1.98 -5.19
N ARG A 3 11.81 1.18 -5.07
CA ARG A 3 10.67 1.43 -4.18
C ARG A 3 9.94 0.14 -3.83
N PHE A 4 9.37 0.10 -2.63
CA PHE A 4 8.45 -0.95 -2.20
C PHE A 4 7.01 -0.44 -2.27
N PHE A 5 6.10 -1.33 -2.64
CA PHE A 5 4.66 -1.07 -2.69
C PHE A 5 3.94 -1.99 -1.73
N VAL A 6 3.39 -1.45 -0.64
CA VAL A 6 2.51 -2.19 0.24
C VAL A 6 1.15 -2.30 -0.44
N MET A 7 0.87 -3.45 -1.03
CA MET A 7 -0.41 -3.79 -1.68
C MET A 7 -1.21 -4.83 -0.87
N ALA A 8 -1.07 -4.78 0.46
CA ALA A 8 -1.74 -5.68 1.39
C ALA A 8 -3.25 -5.41 1.50
N GLY A 9 -3.92 -6.27 2.27
CA GLY A 9 -5.30 -6.08 2.71
C GLY A 9 -6.26 -7.14 2.18
N CYS A 10 -7.45 -6.73 1.76
CA CYS A 10 -8.56 -7.63 1.43
C CYS A 10 -9.05 -7.48 0.00
N ASP A 11 -9.24 -8.62 -0.67
CA ASP A 11 -9.90 -8.69 -1.97
C ASP A 11 -11.43 -8.70 -1.86
N GLY A 12 -12.11 -8.52 -2.99
CA GLY A 12 -13.55 -8.53 -3.11
C GLY A 12 -14.01 -8.73 -4.56
N ARG A 13 -15.33 -8.63 -4.78
CA ARG A 13 -15.96 -9.03 -6.06
C ARG A 13 -16.05 -7.93 -7.11
N MET A 14 -15.87 -6.66 -6.73
CA MET A 14 -16.08 -5.51 -7.62
C MET A 14 -15.03 -5.50 -8.75
N LYS A 15 -15.47 -5.31 -9.99
CA LYS A 15 -14.59 -5.24 -11.17
C LYS A 15 -13.55 -4.13 -11.08
N SER A 16 -13.85 -3.03 -10.38
CA SER A 16 -12.88 -1.95 -10.13
C SER A 16 -11.60 -2.40 -9.41
N ARG A 17 -11.56 -3.61 -8.83
CA ARG A 17 -10.35 -4.20 -8.23
C ARG A 17 -9.36 -4.74 -9.26
N ASP A 18 -9.75 -4.83 -10.53
CA ASP A 18 -8.83 -5.13 -11.63
C ASP A 18 -7.70 -4.09 -11.70
N TYR A 19 -7.96 -2.87 -11.18
CA TYR A 19 -6.94 -1.87 -10.86
C TYR A 19 -5.70 -2.47 -10.18
N TYR A 20 -5.84 -3.32 -9.16
CA TYR A 20 -4.68 -3.86 -8.42
C TYR A 20 -3.89 -4.89 -9.23
N THR A 21 -4.54 -5.61 -10.15
CA THR A 21 -3.87 -6.52 -11.07
C THR A 21 -3.07 -5.72 -12.10
N GLU A 22 -3.72 -4.72 -12.72
CA GLU A 22 -3.11 -3.86 -13.72
C GLU A 22 -1.97 -3.01 -13.15
N PHE A 23 -2.15 -2.48 -11.94
CA PHE A 23 -1.12 -1.74 -11.20
C PHE A 23 0.11 -2.61 -10.97
N ALA A 24 -0.06 -3.84 -10.46
CA ALA A 24 1.06 -4.75 -10.22
C ALA A 24 1.81 -5.14 -11.50
N ASP A 25 1.09 -5.35 -12.60
CA ASP A 25 1.67 -5.70 -13.91
C ASP A 25 2.47 -4.54 -14.53
N LYS A 26 1.98 -3.31 -14.38
CA LYS A 26 2.60 -2.09 -14.92
C LYS A 26 3.71 -1.50 -14.04
N LEU A 27 3.89 -1.98 -12.81
CA LEU A 27 4.94 -1.49 -11.91
C LEU A 27 6.34 -1.66 -12.53
N PRO A 28 7.22 -0.64 -12.47
CA PRO A 28 8.59 -0.73 -12.94
C PRO A 28 9.34 -1.95 -12.38
N LYS A 29 10.17 -2.60 -13.20
CA LYS A 29 10.83 -3.88 -12.86
C LYS A 29 11.82 -3.79 -11.70
N ASP A 30 12.20 -2.59 -11.28
CA ASP A 30 13.07 -2.32 -10.14
C ASP A 30 12.31 -2.10 -8.82
N THR A 31 11.00 -2.39 -8.79
CA THR A 31 10.13 -2.28 -7.61
C THR A 31 9.74 -3.65 -7.03
N VAL A 32 9.38 -3.66 -5.74
CA VAL A 32 8.93 -4.87 -5.03
C VAL A 32 7.57 -4.62 -4.36
N ILE A 33 6.64 -5.56 -4.52
CA ILE A 33 5.36 -5.58 -3.84
C ILE A 33 5.51 -6.31 -2.50
N LEU A 34 5.09 -5.66 -1.42
CA LEU A 34 4.92 -6.25 -0.10
C LEU A 34 3.43 -6.51 0.14
N THR A 35 3.07 -7.75 0.45
CA THR A 35 1.66 -8.13 0.63
C THR A 35 1.40 -8.97 1.88
N ALA A 36 0.17 -8.88 2.35
CA ALA A 36 -0.40 -9.68 3.42
C ALA A 36 -1.93 -9.68 3.23
N GLY A 37 -2.60 -10.79 3.53
CA GLY A 37 -4.05 -10.93 3.35
C GLY A 37 -4.49 -11.23 1.91
N CYS A 38 -5.80 -11.40 1.70
CA CYS A 38 -6.32 -11.95 0.44
C CYS A 38 -6.22 -10.99 -0.76
N ALA A 39 -5.90 -9.71 -0.57
CA ALA A 39 -5.58 -8.80 -1.68
C ALA A 39 -4.50 -9.37 -2.63
N LYS A 40 -3.59 -10.19 -2.10
CA LYS A 40 -2.55 -10.89 -2.86
C LYS A 40 -3.06 -11.64 -4.08
N TYR A 41 -4.29 -12.16 -4.06
CA TYR A 41 -4.82 -12.96 -5.16
C TYR A 41 -5.02 -12.18 -6.46
N ARG A 42 -4.96 -10.85 -6.41
CA ARG A 42 -4.99 -10.00 -7.60
C ARG A 42 -3.71 -10.04 -8.42
N TYR A 43 -2.58 -10.44 -7.84
CA TYR A 43 -1.27 -10.35 -8.52
C TYR A 43 -0.28 -11.48 -8.17
N ASN A 44 -0.54 -12.32 -7.18
CA ASN A 44 0.40 -13.37 -6.75
C ASN A 44 0.58 -14.54 -7.74
N LYS A 45 -0.17 -14.57 -8.83
CA LYS A 45 -0.04 -15.53 -9.93
C LYS A 45 0.53 -14.91 -11.21
N LEU A 46 0.91 -13.63 -11.17
CA LEU A 46 1.59 -12.97 -12.28
C LEU A 46 3.07 -13.35 -12.30
N GLU A 47 3.65 -13.45 -13.49
CA GLU A 47 5.08 -13.74 -13.68
C GLU A 47 5.93 -12.46 -13.54
N LEU A 48 5.95 -11.88 -12.34
CA LEU A 48 6.61 -10.59 -12.10
C LEU A 48 8.14 -10.68 -11.96
N GLY A 49 8.69 -11.88 -11.78
CA GLY A 49 10.13 -12.14 -11.67
C GLY A 49 10.74 -11.79 -10.31
N ASP A 50 12.07 -11.61 -10.29
CA ASP A 50 12.87 -11.27 -9.11
C ASP A 50 13.87 -10.14 -9.40
N ILE A 51 14.46 -9.58 -8.34
CA ILE A 51 15.54 -8.60 -8.40
C ILE A 51 16.71 -9.16 -7.59
N GLY A 52 17.72 -9.71 -8.27
CA GLY A 52 18.90 -10.27 -7.61
C GLY A 52 18.57 -11.45 -6.70
N GLY A 53 17.61 -12.29 -7.09
CA GLY A 53 17.13 -13.44 -6.32
C GLY A 53 16.01 -13.12 -5.32
N ILE A 54 15.64 -11.85 -5.14
CA ILE A 54 14.53 -11.43 -4.27
C ILE A 54 13.24 -11.38 -5.11
N PRO A 55 12.22 -12.21 -4.84
CA PRO A 55 10.96 -12.17 -5.58
C PRO A 55 10.32 -10.77 -5.57
N ARG A 56 9.77 -10.34 -6.71
CA ARG A 56 9.08 -9.03 -6.80
C ARG A 56 7.74 -8.98 -6.07
N VAL A 57 7.25 -10.10 -5.55
CA VAL A 57 6.12 -10.18 -4.62
C VAL A 57 6.58 -10.92 -3.37
N LEU A 58 6.63 -10.20 -2.24
CA LEU A 58 6.95 -10.75 -0.93
C LEU A 58 5.68 -10.86 -0.11
N ASP A 59 5.22 -12.10 0.10
CA ASP A 59 4.01 -12.41 0.85
C ASP A 59 4.34 -12.73 2.31
N ALA A 60 3.92 -11.84 3.22
CA ALA A 60 4.12 -12.01 4.65
C ALA A 60 3.07 -12.92 5.32
N GLY A 61 1.96 -13.25 4.64
CA GLY A 61 0.94 -14.16 5.17
C GLY A 61 -0.50 -13.63 5.12
N GLN A 62 -1.26 -13.88 6.18
CA GLN A 62 -2.65 -13.46 6.35
C GLN A 62 -2.78 -11.95 6.62
N CYS A 63 -4.00 -11.42 6.70
CA CYS A 63 -4.21 -9.98 6.92
C CYS A 63 -3.58 -9.48 8.24
N ASN A 64 -3.52 -10.32 9.27
CA ASN A 64 -2.83 -10.05 10.53
C ASN A 64 -1.30 -9.95 10.39
N ASP A 65 -0.71 -10.58 9.38
CA ASP A 65 0.73 -10.49 9.09
C ASP A 65 1.11 -9.16 8.43
N SER A 66 0.15 -8.24 8.24
CA SER A 66 0.44 -6.80 8.07
C SER A 66 1.29 -6.24 9.21
N TYR A 67 1.24 -6.87 10.40
CA TYR A 67 2.16 -6.62 11.49
C TYR A 67 3.63 -6.77 11.07
N SER A 68 3.96 -7.86 10.35
CA SER A 68 5.31 -8.11 9.85
C SER A 68 5.75 -7.02 8.87
N LEU A 69 4.84 -6.51 8.02
CA LEU A 69 5.15 -5.41 7.11
C LEU A 69 5.47 -4.11 7.88
N ALA A 70 4.74 -3.81 8.95
CA ALA A 70 5.04 -2.68 9.82
C ALA A 70 6.40 -2.84 10.53
N VAL A 71 6.72 -4.04 11.03
CA VAL A 71 8.03 -4.35 11.62
C VAL A 71 9.16 -4.19 10.60
N ILE A 72 8.97 -4.64 9.35
CA ILE A 72 9.93 -4.45 8.27
C ILE A 72 10.15 -2.94 8.02
N ALA A 73 9.08 -2.14 7.90
CA ALA A 73 9.21 -0.71 7.69
C ALA A 73 9.95 -0.02 8.85
N LEU A 74 9.62 -0.35 10.10
CA LEU A 74 10.33 0.17 11.27
C LEU A 74 11.80 -0.23 11.28
N LYS A 75 12.12 -1.47 10.88
CA LYS A 75 13.51 -1.91 10.81
C LYS A 75 14.28 -1.22 9.68
N LEU A 76 13.66 -0.99 8.53
CA LEU A 76 14.26 -0.22 7.44
C LEU A 76 14.50 1.23 7.87
N LYS A 77 13.55 1.85 8.57
CA LYS A 77 13.71 3.19 9.15
C LYS A 77 14.96 3.26 10.04
N GLU A 78 15.13 2.28 10.92
CA GLU A 78 16.30 2.17 11.81
C GLU A 78 17.60 1.99 11.02
N VAL A 79 17.64 1.06 10.06
CA VAL A 79 18.85 0.75 9.27
C VAL A 79 19.28 1.91 8.38
N PHE A 80 18.32 2.68 7.85
CA PHE A 80 18.59 3.87 7.04
C PHE A 80 18.68 5.15 7.87
N GLU A 81 18.63 5.06 9.21
CA GLU A 81 18.74 6.20 10.12
C GLU A 81 17.75 7.34 9.79
N MET A 82 16.55 6.98 9.35
CA MET A 82 15.52 7.94 8.95
C MET A 82 14.76 8.49 10.16
N ASN A 83 14.50 9.79 10.17
CA ASN A 83 13.75 10.45 11.24
C ASN A 83 12.26 10.11 11.19
N ASP A 84 11.69 10.01 9.98
CA ASP A 84 10.28 9.69 9.74
C ASP A 84 10.13 8.36 8.98
N ILE A 85 9.11 7.57 9.32
CA ILE A 85 8.80 6.32 8.59
C ILE A 85 8.35 6.62 7.15
N ASN A 86 7.77 7.81 6.91
CA ASN A 86 7.27 8.24 5.61
C ASN A 86 8.38 8.71 4.66
N ASP A 87 9.63 8.82 5.13
CA ASP A 87 10.79 9.12 4.28
C ASP A 87 11.36 7.85 3.60
N LEU A 88 10.89 6.67 4.00
CA LEU A 88 11.26 5.42 3.36
C LEU A 88 10.74 5.37 1.92
N PRO A 89 11.44 4.67 1.00
CA PRO A 89 10.95 4.44 -0.35
C PRO A 89 9.84 3.35 -0.34
N ILE A 90 8.77 3.59 0.40
CA ILE A 90 7.60 2.71 0.56
C ILE A 90 6.34 3.52 0.23
N SER A 91 5.52 2.99 -0.68
CA SER A 91 4.20 3.54 -1.00
C SER A 91 3.11 2.56 -0.57
N TYR A 92 2.00 3.08 -0.04
CA TYR A 92 0.90 2.28 0.50
C TYR A 92 -0.32 2.37 -0.41
N ASN A 93 -0.59 1.30 -1.18
CA ASN A 93 -1.74 1.18 -2.07
C ASN A 93 -2.60 -0.02 -1.61
N ILE A 94 -3.40 0.20 -0.57
CA ILE A 94 -4.05 -0.85 0.23
C ILE A 94 -5.47 -1.11 -0.29
N ALA A 95 -5.80 -2.40 -0.47
CA ALA A 95 -7.16 -2.84 -0.75
C ALA A 95 -7.88 -3.20 0.55
N TRP A 96 -9.14 -2.81 0.72
CA TRP A 96 -9.93 -3.20 1.90
C TRP A 96 -11.29 -3.79 1.52
N TYR A 97 -11.92 -4.53 2.44
CA TYR A 97 -13.27 -5.08 2.25
C TYR A 97 -14.05 -5.22 3.56
N GLU A 98 -13.44 -5.87 4.56
CA GLU A 98 -14.07 -6.15 5.86
C GLU A 98 -13.33 -5.45 7.02
N GLN A 99 -13.75 -5.73 8.25
CA GLN A 99 -13.38 -4.94 9.42
C GLN A 99 -11.95 -5.21 9.92
N LYS A 100 -11.34 -6.36 9.61
CA LYS A 100 -9.92 -6.57 9.93
C LYS A 100 -9.02 -5.64 9.11
N ALA A 101 -9.37 -5.32 7.87
CA ALA A 101 -8.67 -4.29 7.11
C ALA A 101 -8.77 -2.90 7.77
N VAL A 102 -9.89 -2.60 8.44
CA VAL A 102 -10.08 -1.33 9.17
C VAL A 102 -9.12 -1.25 10.36
N ILE A 103 -9.00 -2.30 11.17
CA ILE A 103 -8.06 -2.26 12.31
C ILE A 103 -6.59 -2.21 11.86
N VAL A 104 -6.25 -2.86 10.73
CA VAL A 104 -4.92 -2.74 10.12
C VAL A 104 -4.64 -1.30 9.68
N LEU A 105 -5.61 -0.65 9.02
CA LEU A 105 -5.49 0.78 8.66
C LEU A 105 -5.27 1.63 9.91
N LEU A 106 -6.11 1.50 10.93
CA LEU A 106 -5.97 2.28 12.17
C LEU A 106 -4.62 2.04 12.86
N ALA A 107 -4.10 0.81 12.82
CA ALA A 107 -2.77 0.52 13.33
C ALA A 107 -1.67 1.27 12.56
N LEU A 108 -1.71 1.28 11.22
CA LEU A 108 -0.76 2.03 10.40
C LEU A 108 -0.82 3.54 10.69
N LEU A 109 -2.03 4.11 10.82
CA LEU A 109 -2.22 5.52 11.19
C LEU A 109 -1.63 5.81 12.58
N SER A 110 -1.81 4.90 13.54
CA SER A 110 -1.23 5.05 14.89
C SER A 110 0.29 4.99 14.92
N LEU A 111 0.90 4.27 13.96
CA LEU A 111 2.34 4.22 13.75
C LEU A 111 2.89 5.44 12.99
N GLY A 112 2.02 6.38 12.63
CA GLY A 112 2.39 7.61 11.93
C GLY A 112 2.56 7.44 10.41
N VAL A 113 2.10 6.34 9.83
CA VAL A 113 2.09 6.16 8.37
C VAL A 113 1.08 7.13 7.76
N LYS A 114 1.52 7.86 6.73
CA LYS A 114 0.73 8.83 5.97
C LYS A 114 0.64 8.41 4.51
N ASN A 115 -0.22 9.11 3.77
CA ASN A 115 -0.34 9.03 2.32
C ASN A 115 -0.77 7.63 1.84
N ILE A 116 -1.60 6.97 2.65
CA ILE A 116 -2.18 5.67 2.33
C ILE A 116 -3.29 5.88 1.31
N HIS A 117 -3.15 5.24 0.15
CA HIS A 117 -4.22 5.14 -0.82
C HIS A 117 -5.05 3.89 -0.54
N LEU A 118 -6.35 4.10 -0.33
CA LEU A 118 -7.29 3.09 0.13
C LEU A 118 -8.37 2.87 -0.92
N GLY A 119 -8.53 1.63 -1.38
CA GLY A 119 -9.45 1.30 -2.47
C GLY A 119 -10.14 -0.06 -2.37
N PRO A 120 -11.04 -0.36 -3.32
CA PRO A 120 -11.32 0.42 -4.54
C PRO A 120 -12.23 1.63 -4.32
N THR A 121 -12.84 1.78 -3.14
CA THR A 121 -13.62 2.95 -2.74
C THR A 121 -13.31 3.29 -1.29
N LEU A 122 -13.48 4.54 -0.87
CA LEU A 122 -13.38 4.87 0.55
C LEU A 122 -14.54 4.24 1.36
N PRO A 123 -14.33 3.93 2.65
CA PRO A 123 -15.39 3.38 3.49
C PRO A 123 -16.60 4.29 3.67
N ALA A 124 -17.79 3.75 3.38
CA ALA A 124 -19.05 4.49 3.47
C ALA A 124 -19.42 4.95 4.90
N PHE A 125 -18.80 4.36 5.93
CA PHE A 125 -19.00 4.77 7.33
C PHE A 125 -18.22 6.05 7.70
N LEU A 126 -17.36 6.56 6.81
CA LEU A 126 -16.70 7.84 7.01
C LEU A 126 -17.66 8.97 6.63
N SER A 127 -18.12 9.73 7.62
CA SER A 127 -18.85 10.97 7.35
C SER A 127 -17.92 11.97 6.65
N PRO A 128 -18.46 12.96 5.90
CA PRO A 128 -17.62 13.97 5.24
C PRO A 128 -16.62 14.66 6.18
N ASN A 129 -17.03 14.95 7.42
CA ASN A 129 -16.15 15.58 8.41
C ASN A 129 -15.04 14.62 8.89
N VAL A 130 -15.36 13.35 9.09
CA VAL A 130 -14.36 12.34 9.50
C VAL A 130 -13.38 12.09 8.36
N ALA A 131 -13.87 11.97 7.11
CA ALA A 131 -13.02 11.83 5.94
C ALA A 131 -12.06 13.02 5.80
N LYS A 132 -12.56 14.25 5.99
CA LYS A 132 -11.74 15.47 5.98
C LYS A 132 -10.61 15.41 7.03
N VAL A 133 -10.91 15.01 8.26
CA VAL A 133 -9.89 14.85 9.32
C VAL A 133 -8.82 13.81 8.93
N LEU A 134 -9.22 12.72 8.28
CA LEU A 134 -8.28 11.70 7.83
C LEU A 134 -7.38 12.20 6.68
N VAL A 135 -7.93 12.96 5.74
CA VAL A 135 -7.17 13.59 4.66
C VAL A 135 -6.19 14.62 5.23
N GLU A 136 -6.65 15.55 6.07
CA GLU A 136 -5.84 16.65 6.58
C GLU A 136 -4.68 16.18 7.49
N ASN A 137 -4.90 15.15 8.31
CA ASN A 137 -3.88 14.70 9.26
C ASN A 137 -2.98 13.58 8.73
N PHE A 138 -3.51 12.72 7.85
CA PHE A 138 -2.83 11.50 7.41
C PHE A 138 -2.66 11.39 5.90
N GLY A 139 -3.22 12.29 5.10
CA GLY A 139 -3.12 12.22 3.64
C GLY A 139 -3.82 11.01 3.04
N ILE A 140 -4.88 10.47 3.67
CA ILE A 140 -5.59 9.31 3.09
C ILE A 140 -6.18 9.69 1.73
N GLY A 141 -5.81 8.93 0.71
CA GLY A 141 -6.29 9.06 -0.66
C GLY A 141 -7.18 7.88 -1.09
N GLY A 142 -7.97 8.09 -2.15
CA GLY A 142 -8.57 7.00 -2.92
C GLY A 142 -7.65 6.57 -4.05
N VAL A 143 -7.92 5.43 -4.67
CA VAL A 143 -7.25 5.03 -5.92
C VAL A 143 -7.85 5.74 -7.13
N GLY A 144 -7.03 6.03 -8.14
CA GLY A 144 -7.41 6.67 -9.39
C GLY A 144 -7.13 5.78 -10.61
N GLU A 145 -6.61 6.38 -11.68
CA GLU A 145 -6.15 5.67 -12.87
C GLU A 145 -4.75 5.08 -12.62
N VAL A 146 -4.51 3.86 -13.13
CA VAL A 146 -3.30 3.08 -12.82
C VAL A 146 -2.02 3.84 -13.18
N GLU A 147 -1.96 4.42 -14.38
CA GLU A 147 -0.78 5.16 -14.86
C GLU A 147 -0.48 6.36 -13.98
N SER A 148 -1.50 7.16 -13.67
CA SER A 148 -1.36 8.36 -12.83
C SER A 148 -0.92 8.01 -11.42
N ASP A 149 -1.50 6.95 -10.84
CA ASP A 149 -1.13 6.50 -9.51
C ASP A 149 0.31 5.96 -9.47
N ILE A 150 0.74 5.17 -10.48
CA ILE A 150 2.13 4.69 -10.57
C ILE A 150 3.09 5.87 -10.65
N GLU A 151 2.82 6.86 -11.51
CA GLU A 151 3.67 8.05 -11.67
C GLU A 151 3.79 8.81 -10.34
N MET A 152 2.65 9.11 -9.71
CA MET A 152 2.59 9.77 -8.41
C MET A 152 3.37 9.01 -7.33
N PHE A 153 3.15 7.70 -7.19
CA PHE A 153 3.83 6.90 -6.17
C PHE A 153 5.34 6.79 -6.42
N MET A 154 5.78 6.77 -7.67
CA MET A 154 7.19 6.62 -8.00
C MET A 154 7.99 7.90 -7.72
N ASN A 155 7.41 9.07 -7.98
CA ASN A 155 8.04 10.38 -7.76
C ASN A 155 7.90 10.85 -6.30
N GLY A 156 6.91 10.33 -5.56
CA GLY A 156 6.65 10.73 -4.18
C GLY A 156 5.90 12.06 -4.11
N GLU A 157 4.94 12.17 -3.19
CA GLU A 157 4.06 13.34 -3.10
C GLU A 157 4.78 14.64 -2.72
N LYS A 158 6.00 14.56 -2.16
CA LYS A 158 6.80 15.75 -1.82
C LYS A 158 7.30 16.52 -3.04
N GLU A 159 7.35 15.92 -4.24
CA GLU A 159 7.76 16.62 -5.48
C GLU A 159 6.61 17.34 -6.20
N LEU A 160 5.36 17.16 -5.73
CA LEU A 160 4.15 17.70 -6.36
C LEU A 160 3.49 18.84 -5.55
N ALA A 161 4.12 19.29 -4.46
CA ALA A 161 3.66 20.38 -3.59
C ALA A 161 4.50 21.65 -3.77
#